data_AF-A0A5J4ZNU7-F1
#
_entry.id   AF-A0A5J4ZNU7-F1
#
_cell.length_a   1.000
_cell.length_b   1.000
_cell.length_c   1.000
_cell.angle_alpha   90.00
_cell.angle_beta   90.00
_cell.angle_gamma   90.00
#
_symmetry.space_group_name_H-M   'P 1'
#
loop_
_entity.id
_entity.type
_entity.pdbx_description
1 polymer ?
#
loop_
_entity_poly.entity_id
_entity_poly.type
_entity_poly.pdbx_seq_one_letter_code
_entity_poly.pdbx_strand_id
1 'polypeptide(L)'
;MGMKKGVLPFVGMVLAQFAQVGLMIAGKEAMSSGMTNFTFVFYSNALASLVLLPSSFLIHRSSRPPLTFSILSGFFLLGVLGCLLQLSGYAGIQYTSATIATAILNLIPAFTFILAIIFRMEKVDCRSSSTLAKFMGTVVSITGAFIVTLYKGPPF
;
A
#
# COMPACT_ATOMS: atom_id res chain seq x y z
N MET A 1 10.60 -8.37 -28.30
CA MET A 1 10.82 -8.77 -26.89
C MET A 1 10.49 -7.66 -25.86
N GLY A 2 9.74 -6.61 -26.23
CA GLY A 2 9.37 -5.50 -25.32
C GLY A 2 7.98 -5.64 -24.65
N MET A 3 7.04 -6.36 -25.27
CA MET A 3 5.64 -6.44 -24.80
C MET A 3 5.50 -7.24 -23.50
N LYS A 4 6.29 -8.31 -23.31
CA LYS A 4 6.28 -9.12 -22.05
C LYS A 4 6.76 -8.34 -20.82
N LYS A 5 7.62 -7.32 -21.01
CA LYS A 5 8.16 -6.51 -19.90
C LYS A 5 7.17 -5.46 -19.38
N GLY A 6 6.25 -4.99 -20.23
CA GLY A 6 5.20 -4.04 -19.83
C GLY A 6 3.97 -4.70 -19.21
N VAL A 7 3.63 -5.93 -19.62
CA VAL A 7 2.45 -6.65 -19.11
C VAL A 7 2.70 -7.25 -17.72
N LEU A 8 3.92 -7.70 -17.43
CA LEU A 8 4.26 -8.30 -16.14
C LEU A 8 3.97 -7.40 -14.92
N PRO A 9 4.38 -6.11 -14.88
CA PRO A 9 4.05 -5.23 -13.76
C PRO A 9 2.54 -4.95 -13.66
N PHE A 10 1.82 -4.91 -14.79
CA PHE A 10 0.37 -4.73 -14.79
C PHE A 10 -0.35 -5.93 -14.14
N VAL A 11 0.01 -7.16 -14.55
CA VAL A 11 -0.54 -8.39 -13.95
C VAL A 11 -0.20 -8.45 -12.46
N GLY A 12 1.03 -8.09 -12.07
CA GLY A 12 1.43 -8.01 -10.67
C GLY A 12 0.59 -7.03 -9.86
N MET A 13 0.29 -5.85 -10.41
CA MET A 13 -0.56 -4.85 -9.76
C MET A 13 -2.00 -5.37 -9.58
N VAL A 14 -2.57 -6.00 -10.60
CA VAL A 14 -3.93 -6.57 -10.53
C VAL A 14 -4.01 -7.66 -9.45
N LEU A 15 -3.04 -8.59 -9.43
CA LEU A 15 -2.97 -9.64 -8.39
C LEU A 15 -2.83 -9.05 -6.99
N ALA A 16 -2.00 -8.00 -6.82
CA ALA A 16 -1.84 -7.31 -5.54
C ALA A 16 -3.15 -6.65 -5.08
N GLN A 17 -3.92 -6.05 -6.00
CA GLN A 17 -5.23 -5.47 -5.68
C GLN A 17 -6.24 -6.54 -5.23
N PHE A 18 -6.30 -7.69 -5.93
CA PHE A 18 -7.14 -8.80 -5.50
C PHE A 18 -6.75 -9.32 -4.12
N ALA A 19 -5.46 -9.47 -3.85
CA ALA A 19 -4.96 -9.88 -2.53
C ALA A 19 -5.33 -8.86 -1.44
N GLN A 20 -5.19 -7.56 -1.74
CA GLN A 20 -5.53 -6.48 -0.82
C GLN A 20 -7.04 -6.48 -0.47
N VAL A 21 -7.91 -6.60 -1.48
CA VAL A 21 -9.37 -6.68 -1.26
C VAL A 21 -9.73 -7.95 -0.49
N GLY A 22 -9.13 -9.10 -0.84
CA GLY A 22 -9.33 -10.36 -0.12
C GLY A 22 -8.96 -10.26 1.35
N LEU A 23 -7.82 -9.61 1.68
CA LEU A 23 -7.40 -9.38 3.06
C LEU A 23 -8.39 -8.49 3.82
N MET A 24 -8.93 -7.45 3.17
CA MET A 24 -9.90 -6.55 3.79
C MET A 24 -11.22 -7.28 4.12
N ILE A 25 -11.71 -8.13 3.21
CA ILE A 25 -12.92 -8.94 3.44
C ILE A 25 -12.67 -9.94 4.58
N ALA A 26 -11.57 -10.72 4.50
CA ALA A 26 -11.23 -11.69 5.54
C ALA A 26 -11.03 -11.02 6.91
N GLY A 27 -10.41 -9.84 6.96
CA GLY A 27 -10.27 -9.04 8.17
C GLY A 27 -11.62 -8.61 8.74
N LYS A 28 -12.54 -8.13 7.89
CA LYS A 28 -13.90 -7.73 8.31
C LYS A 28 -14.68 -8.92 8.90
N GLU A 29 -14.66 -10.07 8.24
CA GLU A 29 -15.32 -11.28 8.72
C GLU A 29 -14.74 -11.76 10.06
N ALA A 30 -13.41 -11.80 10.18
CA ALA A 30 -12.74 -12.21 11.42
C ALA A 30 -13.05 -11.26 12.59
N MET A 31 -13.10 -9.96 12.33
CA MET A 31 -13.49 -8.96 13.34
C MET A 31 -14.97 -9.04 13.72
N SER A 32 -15.85 -9.33 12.75
CA SER A 32 -17.29 -9.52 13.01
C SER A 32 -17.56 -10.74 13.92
N SER A 33 -16.67 -11.72 13.89
CA SER A 33 -16.67 -12.91 14.77
C SER A 33 -16.12 -12.63 16.17
N GLY A 34 -15.81 -11.38 16.51
CA GLY A 34 -15.34 -10.95 17.83
C GLY A 34 -13.82 -10.84 17.98
N MET A 35 -13.03 -11.03 16.91
CA MET A 35 -11.57 -10.93 16.99
C MET A 35 -11.11 -9.47 17.01
N THR A 36 -10.19 -9.14 17.93
CA THR A 36 -9.65 -7.77 18.01
C THR A 36 -8.72 -7.46 16.81
N ASN A 37 -8.67 -6.19 16.41
CA ASN A 37 -7.77 -5.69 15.37
C ASN A 37 -6.30 -6.10 15.59
N PHE A 38 -5.85 -6.01 16.85
CA PHE A 38 -4.47 -6.32 17.21
C PHE A 38 -4.15 -7.80 16.95
N THR A 39 -5.05 -8.69 17.35
CA THR A 39 -4.92 -10.12 17.13
C THR A 39 -4.85 -10.46 15.64
N PHE A 40 -5.69 -9.84 14.82
CA PHE A 40 -5.66 -10.03 13.36
C PHE A 40 -4.33 -9.60 12.75
N VAL A 41 -3.87 -8.39 13.08
CA VAL A 41 -2.61 -7.83 12.56
C VAL A 41 -1.42 -8.68 12.99
N PHE A 42 -1.40 -9.18 14.23
CA PHE A 42 -0.34 -10.04 14.72
C PHE A 42 -0.26 -11.36 13.93
N TYR A 43 -1.36 -12.09 13.80
CA TYR A 43 -1.38 -13.36 13.07
C TYR A 43 -1.07 -13.20 11.58
N SER A 44 -1.60 -12.16 10.93
CA SER A 44 -1.34 -11.89 9.52
C SER A 44 0.15 -11.61 9.26
N ASN A 45 0.79 -10.78 10.08
CA ASN A 45 2.22 -10.47 9.94
C ASN A 45 3.12 -11.66 10.32
N ALA A 46 2.73 -12.45 11.32
CA ALA A 46 3.45 -13.66 11.69
C ALA A 46 3.42 -14.70 10.56
N LEU A 47 2.24 -14.92 9.95
CA LEU A 47 2.10 -15.83 8.82
C LEU A 47 2.88 -15.32 7.59
N ALA A 48 2.80 -14.02 7.29
CA ALA A 48 3.56 -13.42 6.20
C ALA A 48 5.08 -13.62 6.39
N SER A 49 5.58 -13.40 7.61
CA SER A 49 6.98 -13.64 7.96
C SER A 49 7.35 -15.12 7.78
N LEU A 50 6.50 -16.04 8.26
CA LEU A 50 6.74 -17.49 8.16
C LEU A 50 6.73 -18.01 6.73
N VAL A 51 5.99 -17.39 5.82
CA VAL A 51 5.99 -17.75 4.38
C VAL A 51 7.15 -17.07 3.64
N LEU A 52 7.38 -15.77 3.90
CA LEU A 52 8.37 -14.98 3.18
C LEU A 52 9.80 -15.35 3.56
N LEU A 53 10.09 -15.62 4.83
CA LEU A 53 11.42 -16.06 5.28
C LEU A 53 11.95 -17.27 4.49
N PRO A 54 11.28 -18.44 4.50
CA PRO A 54 11.77 -19.62 3.78
C PRO A 54 11.79 -19.39 2.27
N SER A 55 10.80 -18.70 1.69
CA SER A 55 10.80 -18.38 0.26
C SER A 55 12.02 -17.53 -0.14
N SER A 56 12.40 -16.56 0.69
CA SER A 56 13.58 -15.72 0.48
C SER A 56 14.88 -16.53 0.52
N PHE A 57 15.01 -17.45 1.49
CA PHE A 57 16.17 -18.34 1.60
C PHE A 57 16.30 -19.31 0.41
N LEU A 58 15.19 -19.79 -0.14
CA LEU A 58 15.17 -20.72 -1.27
C LEU A 58 15.44 -20.02 -2.61
N ILE A 59 14.83 -18.86 -2.86
CA ILE A 59 14.90 -18.17 -4.16
C ILE A 59 16.23 -17.40 -4.33
N HIS A 60 16.72 -16.72 -3.29
CA HIS A 60 17.88 -15.83 -3.38
C HIS A 60 19.16 -16.43 -2.80
N ARG A 61 19.31 -17.76 -2.88
CA ARG A 61 20.43 -18.50 -2.28
C ARG A 61 21.82 -18.04 -2.76
N SER A 62 21.94 -17.49 -3.97
CA SER A 62 23.23 -17.25 -4.64
C SER A 62 23.73 -15.80 -4.67
N SER A 63 22.91 -14.79 -4.37
CA SER A 63 23.31 -13.38 -4.53
C SER A 63 22.81 -12.54 -3.36
N ARG A 64 23.44 -12.69 -2.19
CA ARG A 64 23.05 -11.99 -0.96
C ARG A 64 23.86 -10.70 -0.81
N PRO A 65 23.22 -9.52 -0.81
CA PRO A 65 23.90 -8.30 -0.39
C PRO A 65 24.28 -8.42 1.10
N PRO A 66 25.42 -7.83 1.53
CA PRO A 66 25.83 -7.88 2.92
C PRO A 66 24.82 -7.14 3.82
N LEU A 67 24.41 -7.80 4.91
CA LEU A 67 23.56 -7.20 5.93
C LEU A 67 24.41 -6.31 6.85
N THR A 68 24.44 -5.00 6.55
CA THR A 68 25.05 -4.00 7.43
C THR A 68 24.05 -3.57 8.51
N PHE A 69 24.55 -3.20 9.70
CA PHE A 69 23.70 -2.71 10.81
C PHE A 69 22.79 -1.54 10.40
N SER A 70 23.24 -0.65 9.52
CA SER A 70 22.43 0.46 8.98
C SER A 70 21.21 -0.03 8.20
N ILE A 71 21.36 -1.07 7.37
CA ILE A 71 20.26 -1.66 6.61
C ILE A 71 19.28 -2.37 7.56
N LEU A 72 19.81 -3.08 8.55
CA LEU A 72 18.98 -3.76 9.56
C LEU A 72 18.17 -2.76 10.40
N SER A 73 18.78 -1.67 10.84
CA SER A 73 18.12 -0.58 11.53
C SER A 73 17.05 0.08 10.64
N GLY A 74 17.33 0.26 9.35
CA GLY A 74 16.36 0.75 8.37
C GLY A 74 15.13 -0.16 8.25
N PHE A 75 15.32 -1.48 8.10
CA PHE A 75 14.20 -2.43 8.07
C PHE A 75 13.42 -2.45 9.39
N PHE A 76 14.10 -2.36 10.52
CA PHE A 76 13.47 -2.29 11.83
C PHE A 76 12.59 -1.05 11.97
N LEU A 77 13.11 0.13 11.65
CA LEU A 77 12.34 1.38 11.68
C LEU A 77 11.15 1.34 10.73
N LEU A 78 11.33 0.79 9.52
CA LEU A 78 10.26 0.63 8.55
C LEU A 78 9.16 -0.31 9.06
N GLY A 79 9.54 -1.41 9.72
CA GLY A 79 8.59 -2.34 10.35
C GLY A 79 7.82 -1.71 11.51
N VAL A 80 8.49 -0.97 12.39
CA VAL A 80 7.84 -0.24 13.51
C VAL A 80 6.86 0.79 12.99
N LEU A 81 7.27 1.63 12.02
CA LEU A 81 6.40 2.60 11.36
C LEU A 81 5.19 1.92 10.69
N GLY A 82 5.41 0.83 9.96
CA GLY A 82 4.35 0.07 9.31
C GLY A 82 3.31 -0.47 10.29
N CYS A 83 3.76 -1.09 11.39
CA CYS A 83 2.86 -1.58 12.44
C CYS A 83 2.06 -0.46 13.11
N LEU A 84 2.71 0.67 13.43
CA LEU A 84 2.03 1.83 14.03
C LEU A 84 0.95 2.39 13.10
N LEU A 85 1.29 2.61 11.82
CA LEU A 85 0.33 3.10 10.83
C LEU A 85 -0.84 2.13 10.63
N GLN A 86 -0.58 0.82 10.63
CA GLN A 86 -1.63 -0.18 10.47
C GLN A 86 -2.57 -0.22 11.68
N LEU A 87 -2.04 -0.19 12.91
CA LEU A 87 -2.85 -0.13 14.13
C LEU A 87 -3.66 1.18 14.20
N SER A 88 -3.04 2.32 13.93
CA SER A 88 -3.73 3.61 13.87
C SER A 88 -4.78 3.66 12.76
N GLY A 89 -4.55 2.99 11.62
CA GLY A 89 -5.53 2.89 10.53
C GLY A 89 -6.77 2.09 10.96
N TYR A 90 -6.60 0.92 11.55
CA TYR A 90 -7.72 0.11 12.06
C TYR A 90 -8.45 0.79 13.21
N ALA A 91 -7.74 1.49 14.10
CA ALA A 91 -8.36 2.31 15.13
C ALA A 91 -9.11 3.51 14.53
N GLY A 92 -8.54 4.19 13.54
CA GLY A 92 -9.14 5.33 12.85
C GLY A 92 -10.46 4.98 12.15
N ILE A 93 -10.56 3.76 11.59
CA ILE A 93 -11.81 3.24 11.00
C ILE A 93 -12.93 3.12 12.04
N GLN A 94 -12.62 2.92 13.32
CA GLN A 94 -13.65 2.88 14.38
C GLN A 94 -14.24 4.26 14.71
N TYR A 95 -13.48 5.33 14.48
CA TYR A 95 -13.88 6.71 14.79
C TYR A 95 -14.33 7.52 13.57
N THR A 96 -14.16 6.97 12.36
CA THR A 96 -14.46 7.67 11.11
C THR A 96 -15.46 6.88 10.27
N SER A 97 -16.18 7.56 9.37
CA SER A 97 -17.08 6.85 8.45
C SER A 97 -16.27 6.07 7.42
N ALA A 98 -16.83 4.96 6.94
CA ALA A 98 -16.22 4.16 5.87
C ALA A 98 -15.82 5.03 4.66
N THR A 99 -16.61 6.08 4.36
CA THR A 99 -16.36 7.06 3.30
C THR A 99 -15.08 7.86 3.50
N ILE A 100 -14.83 8.38 4.71
CA ILE A 100 -13.61 9.15 5.01
C ILE A 100 -12.38 8.23 4.97
N ALA A 101 -12.50 7.01 5.50
CA ALA A 101 -11.42 6.02 5.44
C ALA A 101 -11.05 5.68 3.99
N THR A 102 -12.04 5.43 3.11
CA THR A 102 -11.79 5.19 1.68
C THR A 102 -11.19 6.41 0.97
N ALA A 103 -11.60 7.62 1.35
CA ALA A 103 -11.04 8.85 0.78
C ALA A 103 -9.55 8.99 1.07
N ILE A 104 -9.14 8.74 2.33
CA ILE A 104 -7.73 8.78 2.74
C ILE A 104 -6.90 7.74 1.97
N LEU A 105 -7.42 6.51 1.79
CA LEU A 105 -6.72 5.47 1.02
C LEU A 105 -6.50 5.87 -0.44
N ASN A 106 -7.47 6.55 -1.06
CA ASN A 106 -7.35 7.01 -2.44
C ASN A 106 -6.37 8.20 -2.61
N LEU A 107 -6.02 8.88 -1.52
CA LEU A 107 -5.00 9.94 -1.52
C LEU A 107 -3.57 9.41 -1.35
N ILE A 108 -3.37 8.12 -1.05
CA ILE A 108 -2.04 7.52 -0.89
C ILE A 108 -1.11 7.80 -2.08
N PRO A 109 -1.53 7.65 -3.36
CA PRO A 109 -0.66 7.94 -4.50
C PRO A 109 -0.22 9.41 -4.54
N ALA A 110 -1.12 10.33 -4.18
CA ALA A 110 -0.83 11.76 -4.15
C ALA A 110 0.18 12.12 -3.06
N PHE A 111 -0.04 11.63 -1.83
CA PHE A 111 0.92 11.83 -0.75
C PHE A 111 2.28 11.20 -1.06
N THR A 112 2.29 10.02 -1.69
CA THR A 112 3.52 9.34 -2.12
C THR A 112 4.29 10.19 -3.13
N PHE A 113 3.59 10.79 -4.10
CA PHE A 113 4.21 11.68 -5.08
C PHE A 113 4.78 12.96 -4.43
N ILE A 114 4.03 13.59 -3.51
CA ILE A 114 4.50 14.75 -2.75
C ILE A 114 5.77 14.41 -1.95
N LEU A 115 5.77 13.29 -1.23
CA LEU A 115 6.94 12.82 -0.48
C LEU A 115 8.13 12.55 -1.41
N ALA A 116 7.90 11.95 -2.58
CA ALA A 116 8.96 11.71 -3.57
C ALA A 116 9.61 13.02 -4.08
N ILE A 117 8.84 14.11 -4.19
CA ILE A 117 9.35 15.44 -4.50
C ILE A 117 10.16 16.01 -3.32
N ILE A 118 9.61 15.96 -2.10
CA ILE A 118 10.29 16.49 -0.89
C ILE A 118 11.63 15.79 -0.65
N PHE A 119 11.67 14.46 -0.78
CA PHE A 119 12.90 13.67 -0.67
C PHE A 119 13.79 13.74 -1.91
N ARG A 120 13.44 14.55 -2.91
CA ARG A 120 14.20 14.76 -4.15
C ARG A 120 14.48 13.47 -4.94
N MET A 121 13.64 12.45 -4.73
CA MET A 121 13.68 11.21 -5.51
C MET A 121 13.13 11.42 -6.92
N GLU A 122 12.24 12.39 -7.08
CA GLU A 122 11.68 12.80 -8.37
C GLU A 122 12.10 14.25 -8.69
N LYS A 123 12.76 14.48 -9.83
CA LYS A 123 12.98 15.84 -10.35
C LYS A 123 11.76 16.26 -11.15
N VAL A 124 11.05 17.28 -10.68
CA VAL A 124 9.92 17.88 -11.40
C VAL A 124 10.46 18.71 -12.57
N ASP A 125 10.67 18.04 -13.69
CA ASP A 125 11.04 18.70 -14.94
C ASP A 125 9.78 18.88 -15.80
N CYS A 126 9.21 20.09 -15.81
CA CYS A 126 7.94 20.41 -16.48
C CYS A 126 8.00 20.28 -18.02
N ARG A 127 9.18 20.07 -18.60
CA ARG A 127 9.36 19.77 -20.04
C ARG A 127 9.27 18.28 -20.38
N SER A 128 9.38 17.39 -19.38
CA SER A 128 9.32 15.95 -19.62
C SER A 128 7.88 15.45 -19.66
N SER A 129 7.48 14.83 -20.77
CA SER A 129 6.16 14.24 -20.94
C SER A 129 5.85 13.17 -19.87
N SER A 130 6.87 12.51 -19.32
CA SER A 130 6.72 11.55 -18.21
C SER A 130 6.33 12.23 -16.90
N THR A 131 6.96 13.37 -16.55
CA THR A 131 6.61 14.15 -15.35
C THR A 131 5.19 14.71 -15.46
N LEU A 132 4.81 15.19 -16.64
CA LEU A 132 3.47 15.69 -16.92
C LEU A 132 2.42 14.57 -16.78
N ALA A 133 2.71 13.37 -17.30
CA ALA A 133 1.83 12.21 -17.19
C ALA A 133 1.64 11.77 -15.73
N LYS A 134 2.71 11.78 -14.92
CA LYS A 134 2.63 11.47 -13.48
C LYS A 134 1.83 12.52 -12.70
N PHE A 135 2.03 13.79 -13.01
CA PHE A 135 1.26 14.88 -12.41
C PHE A 135 -0.22 14.80 -12.78
N MET A 136 -0.53 14.67 -14.07
CA MET A 136 -1.90 14.47 -14.57
C MET A 136 -2.55 13.23 -13.96
N GLY A 137 -1.83 12.11 -13.89
CA GLY A 137 -2.31 10.88 -13.24
C GLY A 137 -2.60 11.08 -11.76
N THR A 138 -1.79 11.87 -11.06
CA THR A 138 -2.00 12.23 -9.66
C THR A 138 -3.26 13.09 -9.50
N VAL A 139 -3.43 14.11 -10.34
CA VAL A 139 -4.63 14.97 -10.34
C VAL A 139 -5.89 14.15 -10.64
N VAL A 140 -5.87 13.32 -11.68
CA VAL A 140 -7.00 12.44 -12.04
C VAL A 140 -7.32 11.46 -10.90
N SER A 141 -6.30 10.89 -10.23
CA SER A 141 -6.50 10.01 -9.07
C SER A 141 -7.15 10.73 -7.90
N ILE A 142 -6.69 11.95 -7.57
CA ILE A 142 -7.29 12.78 -6.52
C ILE A 142 -8.74 13.14 -6.89
N THR A 143 -8.98 13.61 -8.11
CA THR A 143 -10.32 13.98 -8.56
C THR A 143 -11.26 12.77 -8.55
N GLY A 144 -10.82 11.61 -9.04
CA GLY A 144 -11.59 10.37 -8.99
C GLY A 144 -11.92 9.95 -7.55
N ALA A 145 -10.96 10.08 -6.63
CA ALA A 145 -11.16 9.85 -5.21
C ALA A 145 -12.28 10.74 -4.63
N PHE A 146 -12.23 12.04 -4.92
CA PHE A 146 -13.22 13.00 -4.45
C PHE A 146 -14.61 12.72 -5.05
N ILE A 147 -14.70 12.36 -6.33
CA ILE A 147 -15.97 12.02 -6.97
C ILE A 147 -16.59 10.79 -6.28
N VAL A 148 -15.84 9.70 -6.12
CA VAL A 148 -16.34 8.49 -5.43
C VAL A 148 -16.75 8.78 -3.99
N THR A 149 -16.02 9.68 -3.32
CA THR A 149 -16.27 10.04 -1.92
C THR A 149 -17.51 10.92 -1.75
N LEU A 150 -17.71 11.90 -2.64
CA LEU A 150 -18.79 12.88 -2.56
C LEU A 150 -20.06 12.46 -3.30
N TYR A 151 -19.97 11.44 -4.15
CA TYR A 151 -21.13 10.89 -4.84
C TYR A 151 -22.03 10.18 -3.84
N LYS A 152 -23.10 10.86 -3.44
CA LYS A 152 -24.24 10.23 -2.77
C LYS A 152 -25.09 9.56 -3.85
N GLY A 153 -25.15 8.23 -3.83
CA GLY A 153 -26.03 7.47 -4.71
C GLY A 153 -27.51 7.84 -4.51
N PRO A 154 -28.40 7.39 -5.41
CA PRO A 154 -29.82 7.68 -5.32
C PRO A 154 -30.38 7.28 -3.93
N PRO A 155 -31.19 8.13 -3.29
CA PRO A 155 -31.91 7.73 -2.09
C PRO A 155 -32.90 6.64 -2.49
N PHE A 156 -32.75 5.44 -1.92
CA PHE A 156 -33.78 4.42 -1.93
C PHE A 156 -34.75 4.69 -0.79
#